data_AF-A0AAV4DDM8-F1
#
_entry.id   AF-A0AAV4DDM8-F1
#
_cell.length_a   1.000
_cell.length_b   1.000
_cell.length_c   1.000
_cell.angle_alpha   90.00
_cell.angle_beta   90.00
_cell.angle_gamma   90.00
#
_symmetry.space_group_name_H-M   'P 1'
#
loop_
_entity.id
_entity.type
_entity.pdbx_description
1 polymer ?
#
loop_
_entity_poly.entity_id
_entity_poly.type
_entity_poly.pdbx_seq_one_letter_code
_entity_poly.pdbx_strand_id
1 'polypeptide(L)'
;MCQEKNVVFCLLLSQVKAALRSHRREHAAEIFERAIDVLSPDFPDPTSIAGQTQQGGGGDGNELNSLKDRIAQVERQLQETQIERSTLESELKSVRQEAQNERSTLESELKSVRQEAQTKCSTLESELESVRQEAQLNASMKKNVRRLDTKLETLAFETKNSIKELTEVSKENSANIQGLRKLQMLMKQRDQAAAAAAAAAAVTPPPTAPSASALTRPLKDVRHRNSFDAKISDDQSTPEIEDVQLLPGGRLLLADWNNMCVKLFDTQVGSL
;
A
#
# COMPACT_ATOMS: atom_id res chain seq x y z
N MET A 1 55.60 -42.83 19.06
CA MET A 1 55.89 -41.41 18.83
C MET A 1 55.55 -40.90 17.43
N CYS A 2 55.69 -41.66 16.34
CA CYS A 2 55.34 -41.16 15.00
C CYS A 2 53.83 -40.93 14.76
N GLN A 3 52.93 -41.69 15.42
CA GLN A 3 51.49 -41.52 15.22
C GLN A 3 50.91 -40.25 15.87
N GLU A 4 51.41 -39.83 17.03
CA GLU A 4 50.92 -38.60 17.69
C GLU A 4 51.28 -37.34 16.90
N LYS A 5 52.45 -37.31 16.27
CA LYS A 5 52.89 -36.17 15.44
C LYS A 5 52.00 -35.96 14.21
N ASN A 6 51.56 -37.05 13.57
CA ASN A 6 50.64 -36.96 12.44
C ASN A 6 49.27 -36.42 12.83
N VAL A 7 48.76 -36.78 14.01
CA VAL A 7 47.47 -36.26 14.51
C VAL A 7 47.56 -34.76 14.78
N VAL A 8 48.64 -34.29 15.41
CA VAL A 8 48.87 -32.86 15.68
C VAL A 8 49.00 -32.06 14.38
N PHE A 9 49.70 -32.59 13.38
CA PHE A 9 49.86 -31.95 12.07
C PHE A 9 48.52 -31.79 11.34
N CYS A 10 47.70 -32.84 11.27
CA CYS A 10 46.38 -32.79 10.64
C CYS A 10 45.43 -31.78 11.32
N LEU A 11 45.54 -31.65 12.65
CA LEU A 11 44.72 -30.73 13.44
C LEU A 11 45.12 -29.26 13.19
N LEU A 12 46.43 -28.98 13.14
CA LEU A 12 46.96 -27.67 12.77
C LEU A 12 46.58 -27.28 11.33
N LEU A 13 46.71 -28.22 10.39
CA LEU A 13 46.36 -27.97 8.97
C LEU A 13 44.88 -27.61 8.80
N SER A 14 43.99 -28.29 9.54
CA SER A 14 42.55 -27.99 9.54
C SER A 14 42.25 -26.61 10.12
N GLN A 15 42.94 -26.20 11.19
CA GLN A 15 42.76 -24.88 11.79
C GLN A 15 43.24 -23.74 10.87
N VAL A 16 44.38 -23.90 10.20
CA VAL A 16 44.87 -22.94 9.19
C VAL A 16 43.86 -22.80 8.04
N LYS A 17 43.32 -23.93 7.55
CA LYS A 17 42.33 -23.93 6.47
C LYS A 17 41.02 -23.23 6.87
N ALA A 18 40.59 -23.38 8.13
CA ALA A 18 39.43 -22.67 8.66
C ALA A 18 39.69 -21.16 8.82
N ALA A 19 40.87 -20.76 9.31
CA ALA A 19 41.26 -19.36 9.48
C ALA A 19 41.36 -18.60 8.13
N LEU A 20 41.89 -19.26 7.10
CA LEU A 20 41.96 -18.71 5.74
C LEU A 20 40.57 -18.42 5.13
N ARG A 21 39.58 -19.29 5.40
CA ARG A 21 38.18 -19.09 4.96
C ARG A 21 37.49 -17.93 5.68
N SER A 22 37.93 -17.60 6.90
CA SER A 22 37.38 -16.52 7.74
C SER A 22 37.88 -15.12 7.40
N HIS A 23 38.73 -14.95 6.37
CA HIS A 23 39.34 -13.65 6.03
C HIS A 23 40.20 -13.00 7.14
N ARG A 24 40.65 -13.76 8.14
CA ARG A 24 41.63 -13.31 9.14
C ARG A 24 43.04 -13.72 8.69
N ARG A 25 43.58 -13.03 7.69
CA ARG A 25 44.91 -13.35 7.13
C ARG A 25 46.03 -13.27 8.18
N GLU A 26 45.91 -12.36 9.14
CA GLU A 26 46.86 -12.20 10.25
C GLU A 26 46.88 -13.44 11.17
N HIS A 27 45.70 -13.99 11.49
CA HIS A 27 45.59 -15.15 12.37
C HIS A 27 46.02 -16.46 11.66
N ALA A 28 45.83 -16.56 10.34
CA ALA A 28 46.36 -17.67 9.56
C ALA A 28 47.90 -17.67 9.52
N ALA A 29 48.53 -16.49 9.45
CA ALA A 29 49.99 -16.36 9.50
C ALA A 29 50.56 -16.75 10.87
N GLU A 30 49.93 -16.31 11.97
CA GLU A 30 50.34 -16.70 13.34
C GLU A 30 50.26 -18.21 13.57
N ILE A 31 49.22 -18.89 13.08
CA ILE A 31 49.08 -20.34 13.22
C ILE A 31 50.15 -21.06 12.37
N PHE A 32 50.50 -20.52 11.20
CA PHE A 32 51.51 -21.11 10.32
C PHE A 32 52.93 -20.99 10.93
N GLU A 33 53.30 -19.84 11.47
CA GLU A 33 54.58 -19.64 12.19
C GLU A 33 54.69 -20.58 13.40
N ARG A 34 53.63 -20.70 14.21
CA ARG A 34 53.59 -21.66 15.32
C ARG A 34 53.72 -23.11 14.88
N ALA A 35 53.17 -23.45 13.71
CA ALA A 35 53.31 -24.79 13.16
C ALA A 35 54.74 -25.05 12.69
N ILE A 36 55.43 -24.06 12.13
CA ILE A 36 56.86 -24.15 11.75
C ILE A 36 57.74 -24.36 12.99
N ASP A 37 57.48 -23.66 14.09
CA ASP A 37 58.22 -23.83 15.35
C ASP A 37 58.03 -25.24 15.95
N VAL A 38 56.80 -25.79 15.90
CA VAL A 38 56.50 -27.13 16.42
C VAL A 38 57.05 -28.24 15.51
N LEU A 39 57.17 -27.97 14.21
CA LEU A 39 57.66 -28.92 13.19
C LEU A 39 59.14 -28.75 12.87
N SER A 40 59.85 -27.81 13.49
CA SER A 40 61.30 -27.78 13.54
C SER A 40 61.74 -28.61 14.74
N PRO A 41 61.85 -29.96 14.64
CA PRO A 41 62.56 -30.68 15.68
C PRO A 41 63.96 -30.08 15.76
N ASP A 42 64.50 -29.95 16.96
CA ASP A 42 65.93 -29.73 17.20
C ASP A 42 66.71 -30.66 16.27
N PHE A 43 67.11 -30.16 15.09
CA PHE A 43 67.98 -30.91 14.21
C PHE A 43 69.28 -31.00 15.01
N PRO A 44 69.72 -32.20 15.39
CA PRO A 44 70.94 -32.34 16.15
C PRO A 44 72.06 -31.65 15.36
N ASP A 45 72.63 -30.62 15.97
CA ASP A 45 73.68 -29.81 15.39
C ASP A 45 74.78 -30.76 14.85
N PRO A 46 75.11 -30.73 13.55
CA PRO A 46 76.02 -31.73 12.94
C PRO A 46 77.42 -31.75 13.59
N THR A 47 77.73 -30.75 14.41
CA THR A 47 78.92 -30.63 15.24
C THR A 47 78.96 -31.58 16.45
N SER A 48 77.82 -32.10 16.94
CA SER A 48 77.80 -33.01 18.12
C SER A 48 78.28 -34.44 17.83
N ILE A 49 78.55 -34.81 16.57
CA ILE A 49 79.06 -36.15 16.19
C ILE A 49 80.60 -36.23 16.25
N ALA A 50 81.30 -35.10 16.39
CA ALA A 50 82.76 -35.06 16.35
C ALA A 50 83.47 -35.46 17.68
N GLY A 51 82.73 -35.85 18.73
CA GLY A 51 83.25 -35.96 20.10
C GLY A 51 83.69 -37.35 20.59
N GLN A 52 83.52 -38.44 19.83
CA GLN A 52 83.87 -39.79 20.32
C GLN A 52 84.59 -40.63 19.27
N THR A 53 85.90 -40.45 19.15
CA THR A 53 86.80 -41.49 18.61
C THR A 53 88.15 -41.40 19.32
N GLN A 54 88.24 -42.06 20.47
CA GLN A 54 89.50 -42.65 20.91
C GLN A 54 89.25 -44.11 21.25
N GLN A 55 90.13 -44.94 20.69
CA GLN A 55 90.58 -46.24 21.21
C GLN A 55 89.89 -47.50 20.66
N GLY A 56 90.59 -48.21 19.77
CA GLY A 56 90.34 -49.64 19.51
C GLY A 56 90.66 -50.12 18.09
N GLY A 57 91.94 -50.25 17.75
CA GLY A 57 92.36 -50.93 16.51
C GLY A 57 91.95 -52.41 16.54
N GLY A 58 91.09 -52.82 15.61
CA GLY A 58 90.64 -54.21 15.44
C GLY A 58 89.29 -54.43 14.74
N GLY A 59 88.59 -53.39 14.25
CA GLY A 59 87.19 -53.47 13.79
C GLY A 59 86.85 -52.98 12.37
N ASP A 60 87.84 -52.68 11.52
CA ASP A 60 87.66 -52.01 10.21
C ASP A 60 86.62 -52.66 9.26
N GLY A 61 86.40 -53.98 9.36
CA GLY A 61 85.43 -54.68 8.53
C GLY A 61 83.96 -54.40 8.88
N ASN A 62 83.65 -54.19 10.17
CA ASN A 62 82.28 -54.00 10.64
C ASN A 62 81.83 -52.54 10.49
N GLU A 63 82.73 -51.58 10.67
CA GLU A 63 82.44 -50.16 10.45
C GLU A 63 82.19 -49.87 8.96
N LEU A 64 82.97 -50.47 8.06
CA LEU A 64 82.79 -50.31 6.63
C LEU A 64 81.41 -50.82 6.18
N ASN A 65 80.96 -51.96 6.71
CA ASN A 65 79.64 -52.51 6.39
C ASN A 65 78.51 -51.63 6.95
N SER A 66 78.64 -51.13 8.19
CA SER A 66 77.70 -50.20 8.80
C SER A 66 77.58 -48.88 8.02
N LEU A 67 78.71 -48.35 7.54
CA LEU A 67 78.73 -47.15 6.69
C LEU A 67 78.04 -47.38 5.34
N LYS A 68 78.27 -48.53 4.71
CA LYS A 68 77.58 -48.90 3.46
C LYS A 68 76.06 -48.98 3.65
N ASP A 69 75.60 -49.58 4.74
CA ASP A 69 74.17 -49.67 5.05
C ASP A 69 73.55 -48.29 5.29
N ARG A 70 74.26 -47.40 6.00
CA ARG A 70 73.84 -46.00 6.19
C ARG A 70 73.78 -45.23 4.87
N ILE A 71 74.76 -45.41 3.97
CA ILE A 71 74.74 -44.77 2.65
C ILE A 71 73.51 -45.25 1.86
N ALA A 72 73.28 -46.56 1.79
CA ALA A 72 72.12 -47.13 1.09
C ALA A 72 70.78 -46.70 1.72
N GLN A 73 70.74 -46.43 3.03
CA GLN A 73 69.58 -45.86 3.70
C GLN A 73 69.36 -44.39 3.33
N VAL A 74 70.41 -43.57 3.35
CA VAL A 74 70.35 -42.15 2.97
C VAL A 74 69.95 -41.99 1.51
N GLU A 75 70.48 -42.82 0.61
CA GLU A 75 70.08 -42.82 -0.80
C GLU A 75 68.60 -43.13 -0.99
N ARG A 76 68.06 -44.11 -0.26
CA ARG A 76 66.62 -44.41 -0.28
C ARG A 76 65.78 -43.24 0.24
N GLN A 77 66.19 -42.63 1.35
CA GLN A 77 65.50 -41.45 1.89
C GLN A 77 65.56 -40.26 0.93
N LEU A 78 66.68 -40.07 0.23
CA LEU A 78 66.81 -39.02 -0.77
C LEU A 78 65.86 -39.24 -1.96
N GLN A 79 65.75 -40.48 -2.43
CA GLN A 79 64.80 -40.82 -3.50
C GLN A 79 63.34 -40.62 -3.06
N GLU A 80 62.99 -41.06 -1.86
CA GLU A 80 61.65 -40.90 -1.30
C GLU A 80 61.27 -39.42 -1.14
N THR A 81 62.14 -38.62 -0.53
CA THR A 81 61.92 -37.17 -0.39
C THR A 81 61.84 -36.44 -1.74
N GLN A 82 62.57 -36.90 -2.76
CA GLN A 82 62.49 -36.34 -4.10
C GLN A 82 61.15 -36.67 -4.79
N ILE A 83 60.63 -37.89 -4.59
CA ILE A 83 59.30 -38.28 -5.06
C ILE A 83 58.22 -37.46 -4.35
N GLU A 84 58.28 -37.36 -3.02
CA GLU A 84 57.34 -36.55 -2.22
C GLU A 84 57.36 -35.09 -2.66
N ARG A 85 58.55 -34.50 -2.84
CA ARG A 85 58.68 -33.13 -3.34
C ARG A 85 58.03 -32.97 -4.71
N SER A 86 58.27 -33.88 -5.65
CA SER A 86 57.66 -33.81 -6.98
C SER A 86 56.13 -33.90 -6.93
N THR A 87 55.60 -34.70 -6.01
CA THR A 87 54.17 -34.86 -5.77
C THR A 87 53.58 -33.57 -5.22
N LEU A 88 54.18 -33.01 -4.17
CA LEU A 88 53.75 -31.74 -3.56
C LEU A 88 53.83 -30.57 -4.55
N GLU A 89 54.86 -30.51 -5.41
CA GLU A 89 54.95 -29.49 -6.46
C GLU A 89 53.79 -29.61 -7.47
N SER A 90 53.36 -30.83 -7.79
CA SER A 90 52.22 -31.06 -8.69
C SER A 90 50.88 -30.68 -8.04
N GLU A 91 50.67 -31.05 -6.78
CA GLU A 91 49.48 -30.70 -6.00
C GLU A 91 49.38 -29.18 -5.84
N LEU A 92 50.49 -28.52 -5.52
CA LEU A 92 50.54 -27.07 -5.36
C LEU A 92 50.23 -26.32 -6.66
N LYS A 93 50.67 -26.84 -7.81
CA LYS A 93 50.26 -26.31 -9.13
C LYS A 93 48.76 -26.52 -9.37
N SER A 94 48.22 -27.69 -9.06
CA SER A 94 46.79 -28.00 -9.19
C SER A 94 45.93 -27.06 -8.34
N VAL A 95 46.27 -26.90 -7.05
CA VAL A 95 45.54 -26.02 -6.12
C VAL A 95 45.60 -24.55 -6.57
N ARG A 96 46.73 -24.08 -7.09
CA ARG A 96 46.84 -22.72 -7.64
C ARG A 96 45.92 -22.51 -8.85
N GLN A 97 45.85 -23.50 -9.74
CA GLN A 97 44.99 -23.43 -10.91
C GLN A 97 43.51 -23.44 -10.51
N GLU A 98 43.13 -24.31 -9.57
CA GLU A 98 41.76 -24.36 -9.02
C GLU A 98 41.36 -23.04 -8.38
N ALA A 99 42.21 -22.48 -7.51
CA ALA A 99 41.95 -21.18 -6.88
C ALA A 99 41.83 -20.03 -7.90
N GLN A 100 42.61 -20.07 -8.99
CA GLN A 100 42.50 -19.10 -10.07
C GLN A 100 41.18 -19.24 -10.82
N ASN A 101 40.74 -20.47 -11.10
CA ASN A 101 39.47 -20.75 -11.76
C ASN A 101 38.29 -20.29 -10.88
N GLU A 102 38.27 -20.67 -9.61
CA GLU A 102 37.24 -20.24 -8.65
C GLU A 102 37.16 -18.71 -8.56
N ARG A 103 38.31 -18.02 -8.48
CA ARG A 103 38.35 -16.57 -8.47
C ARG A 103 37.74 -15.98 -9.74
N SER A 104 38.06 -16.55 -10.91
CA SER A 104 37.49 -16.07 -12.18
C SER A 104 35.97 -16.24 -12.25
N THR A 105 35.46 -17.35 -11.73
CA THR A 105 34.03 -17.63 -11.63
C THR A 105 33.35 -16.62 -10.71
N LEU A 106 33.85 -16.45 -9.49
CA LEU A 106 33.30 -15.48 -8.52
C LEU A 106 33.34 -14.04 -9.05
N GLU A 107 34.40 -13.64 -9.76
CA GLU A 107 34.48 -12.32 -10.38
C GLU A 107 33.40 -12.11 -11.46
N SER A 108 33.07 -13.16 -12.22
CA SER A 108 32.01 -13.11 -13.24
C SER A 108 30.61 -13.07 -12.64
N GLU A 109 30.34 -13.89 -11.61
CA GLU A 109 29.09 -13.88 -10.85
C GLU A 109 28.85 -12.53 -10.20
N LEU A 110 29.89 -11.97 -9.56
CA LEU A 110 29.81 -10.66 -8.91
C LEU A 110 29.52 -9.53 -9.92
N LYS A 111 30.08 -9.58 -11.13
CA LYS A 111 29.74 -8.65 -12.21
C LYS A 111 28.28 -8.82 -12.64
N SER A 112 27.81 -10.04 -12.80
CA SER A 112 26.43 -10.35 -13.17
C SER A 112 25.44 -9.83 -12.13
N VAL A 113 25.66 -10.10 -10.85
CA VAL A 113 24.81 -9.62 -9.74
C VAL A 113 24.77 -8.09 -9.69
N ARG A 114 25.91 -7.42 -9.92
CA ARG A 114 25.94 -5.95 -9.97
C ARG A 114 25.11 -5.39 -11.12
N GLN A 115 25.19 -5.99 -12.30
CA GLN A 115 24.39 -5.58 -13.46
C GLN A 115 22.90 -5.80 -13.19
N GLU A 116 22.53 -6.95 -12.64
CA GLU A 116 21.14 -7.24 -12.28
C GLU A 116 20.61 -6.23 -11.25
N ALA A 117 21.37 -5.96 -10.20
CA ALA A 117 21.00 -4.96 -9.19
C ALA A 117 20.84 -3.57 -9.80
N GLN A 118 21.74 -3.17 -10.70
CA GLN A 118 21.64 -1.89 -11.41
C GLN A 118 20.36 -1.81 -12.26
N THR A 119 20.04 -2.86 -13.02
CA THR A 119 18.81 -2.88 -13.83
C THR A 119 17.57 -2.79 -12.96
N LYS A 120 17.51 -3.53 -11.85
CA LYS A 120 16.40 -3.48 -10.89
C LYS A 120 16.23 -2.09 -10.28
N CYS A 121 17.33 -1.44 -9.90
CA CYS A 121 17.28 -0.06 -9.39
C CYS A 121 16.70 0.89 -10.44
N SER A 122 17.18 0.84 -11.69
CA SER A 122 16.65 1.70 -12.77
C SER A 122 15.17 1.44 -13.08
N THR A 123 14.72 0.19 -13.03
CA THR A 123 13.29 -0.15 -13.17
C THR A 123 12.48 0.46 -12.03
N LEU A 124 12.89 0.26 -10.78
CA LEU A 124 12.19 0.81 -9.62
C LEU A 124 12.15 2.34 -9.62
N GLU A 125 13.23 3.00 -10.06
CA GLU A 125 13.26 4.46 -10.23
C GLU A 125 12.21 4.93 -11.25
N SER A 126 12.06 4.22 -12.37
CA SER A 126 11.05 4.55 -13.38
C SER A 126 9.62 4.33 -12.90
N GLU A 127 9.36 3.25 -12.16
CA GLU A 127 8.06 2.96 -11.56
C GLU A 127 7.69 4.02 -10.51
N LEU A 128 8.64 4.41 -9.67
CA LEU A 128 8.45 5.44 -8.66
C LEU A 128 8.10 6.78 -9.30
N GLU A 129 8.78 7.16 -10.39
CA GLU A 129 8.46 8.38 -11.12
C GLU A 129 7.07 8.32 -11.76
N SER A 130 6.66 7.17 -12.31
CA SER A 130 5.30 6.96 -12.81
C SER A 130 4.23 7.14 -11.73
N VAL A 131 4.44 6.53 -10.54
CA VAL A 131 3.52 6.68 -9.40
C VAL A 131 3.43 8.13 -8.92
N ARG A 132 4.53 8.88 -8.95
CA ARG A 132 4.52 10.32 -8.61
C ARG A 132 3.67 11.12 -9.59
N GLN A 133 3.78 10.84 -10.89
CA GLN A 133 2.98 11.52 -11.91
C GLN A 133 1.48 11.20 -11.74
N GLU A 134 1.14 9.94 -11.47
CA GLU A 134 -0.24 9.54 -11.20
C GLU A 134 -0.80 10.23 -9.94
N ALA A 135 -0.02 10.31 -8.87
CA ALA A 135 -0.41 11.01 -7.64
C ALA A 135 -0.67 12.51 -7.89
N GLN A 136 0.14 13.15 -8.74
CA GLN A 136 -0.08 14.55 -9.13
C GLN A 136 -1.36 14.73 -9.96
N LEU A 137 -1.62 13.83 -10.91
CA LEU A 137 -2.86 13.82 -11.69
C LEU A 137 -4.08 13.67 -10.78
N ASN A 138 -4.05 12.69 -9.87
CA ASN A 138 -5.12 12.44 -8.90
C ASN A 138 -5.36 13.66 -7.99
N ALA A 139 -4.29 14.33 -7.54
CA ALA A 139 -4.42 15.56 -6.76
C ALA A 139 -5.09 16.70 -7.56
N SER A 140 -4.79 16.81 -8.86
CA SER A 140 -5.44 17.77 -9.78
C SER A 140 -6.92 17.45 -9.98
N MET A 141 -7.24 16.18 -10.26
CA MET A 141 -8.62 15.71 -10.42
C MET A 141 -9.44 15.97 -9.16
N LYS A 142 -8.89 15.68 -7.97
CA LYS A 142 -9.55 15.95 -6.68
C LYS A 142 -9.88 17.44 -6.48
N LYS A 143 -9.01 18.35 -6.93
CA LYS A 143 -9.29 19.80 -6.91
C LYS A 143 -10.41 20.16 -7.87
N ASN A 144 -10.45 19.56 -9.06
CA ASN A 144 -11.50 19.81 -10.04
C ASN A 144 -12.86 19.30 -9.56
N VAL A 145 -12.93 18.10 -8.97
CA VAL A 145 -14.15 17.56 -8.35
C VAL A 145 -14.68 18.52 -7.29
N ARG A 146 -13.84 18.95 -6.33
CA ARG A 146 -14.24 19.95 -5.32
C ARG A 146 -14.77 21.25 -5.92
N ARG A 147 -14.15 21.75 -7.00
CA ARG A 147 -14.64 22.94 -7.70
C ARG A 147 -16.02 22.70 -8.33
N LEU A 148 -16.25 21.53 -8.91
CA LEU A 148 -17.55 21.16 -9.46
C LEU A 148 -18.60 21.04 -8.36
N ASP A 149 -18.27 20.44 -7.22
CA ASP A 149 -19.17 20.34 -6.06
C ASP A 149 -19.62 21.74 -5.60
N THR A 150 -18.69 22.67 -5.43
CA THR A 150 -19.03 24.05 -5.06
C THR A 150 -19.91 24.76 -6.09
N LYS A 151 -19.73 24.47 -7.39
CA LYS A 151 -20.58 25.04 -8.44
C LYS A 151 -21.98 24.45 -8.42
N LEU A 152 -22.10 23.14 -8.18
CA LEU A 152 -23.38 22.47 -8.04
C LEU A 152 -24.16 23.02 -6.83
N GLU A 153 -23.48 23.23 -5.71
CA GLU A 153 -24.10 23.80 -4.50
C GLU A 153 -24.61 25.24 -4.74
N THR A 154 -23.81 26.08 -5.41
CA THR A 154 -24.25 27.43 -5.81
C THR A 154 -25.45 27.39 -6.76
N LEU A 155 -25.43 26.55 -7.79
CA LEU A 155 -26.54 26.42 -8.74
C LEU A 155 -27.81 25.89 -8.07
N ALA A 156 -27.68 24.96 -7.11
CA ALA A 156 -28.81 24.46 -6.34
C ALA A 156 -29.43 25.57 -5.48
N PHE A 157 -28.60 26.42 -4.86
CA PHE A 157 -29.07 27.58 -4.09
C PHE A 157 -29.79 28.62 -4.98
N GLU A 158 -29.21 28.97 -6.14
CA GLU A 158 -29.82 29.88 -7.11
C GLU A 158 -31.18 29.36 -7.62
N THR A 159 -31.24 28.06 -7.93
CA THR A 159 -32.47 27.39 -8.38
C THR A 159 -33.54 27.42 -7.28
N LYS A 160 -33.15 27.14 -6.03
CA LYS A 160 -34.06 27.20 -4.87
C LYS A 160 -34.63 28.61 -4.66
N ASN A 161 -33.81 29.64 -4.79
CA ASN A 161 -34.26 31.03 -4.71
C ASN A 161 -35.21 31.39 -5.86
N SER A 162 -34.87 31.00 -7.09
CA SER A 162 -35.72 31.23 -8.26
C SER A 162 -37.09 30.56 -8.12
N ILE A 163 -37.13 29.32 -7.61
CA ILE A 163 -38.39 28.61 -7.31
C ILE A 163 -39.21 29.38 -6.27
N LYS A 164 -38.56 29.89 -5.21
CA LYS A 164 -39.23 30.67 -4.17
C LYS A 164 -39.85 31.95 -4.74
N GLU A 165 -39.10 32.70 -5.54
CA GLU A 165 -39.59 33.93 -6.20
C GLU A 165 -40.77 33.63 -7.13
N LEU A 166 -40.65 32.61 -7.98
CA LEU A 166 -41.74 32.18 -8.86
C LEU A 166 -42.98 31.73 -8.07
N THR A 167 -42.80 31.10 -6.91
CA THR A 167 -43.91 30.68 -6.04
C THR A 167 -44.65 31.89 -5.47
N GLU A 168 -43.94 32.93 -5.03
CA GLU A 168 -44.57 34.17 -4.55
C GLU A 168 -45.31 34.91 -5.66
N VAL A 169 -44.70 35.03 -6.85
CA VAL A 169 -45.36 35.62 -8.04
C VAL A 169 -46.62 34.82 -8.42
N SER A 170 -46.57 33.49 -8.35
CA SER A 170 -47.71 32.62 -8.63
C SER A 170 -48.86 32.82 -7.63
N LYS A 171 -48.56 33.01 -6.35
CA LYS A 171 -49.55 33.33 -5.31
C LYS A 171 -50.22 34.68 -5.58
N GLU A 172 -49.44 35.70 -5.91
CA GLU A 172 -49.96 37.04 -6.21
C GLU A 172 -50.86 37.02 -7.45
N ASN A 173 -50.43 36.35 -8.53
CA ASN A 173 -51.23 36.16 -9.73
C ASN A 173 -52.54 35.42 -9.44
N SER A 174 -52.50 34.40 -8.59
CA SER A 174 -53.69 33.66 -8.17
C SER A 174 -54.68 34.56 -7.43
N ALA A 175 -54.20 35.41 -6.51
CA ALA A 175 -55.02 36.39 -5.82
C ALA A 175 -55.64 37.42 -6.78
N ASN A 176 -54.87 37.92 -7.74
CA ASN A 176 -55.34 38.85 -8.77
C ASN A 176 -56.44 38.24 -9.64
N ILE A 177 -56.27 36.98 -10.09
CA ILE A 177 -57.30 36.25 -10.85
C ILE A 177 -58.58 36.09 -10.05
N GLN A 178 -58.50 35.76 -8.75
CA GLN A 178 -59.67 35.68 -7.88
C GLN A 178 -60.37 37.04 -7.74
N GLY A 179 -59.60 38.13 -7.59
CA GLY A 179 -60.11 39.50 -7.56
C GLY A 179 -60.88 39.87 -8.83
N LEU A 180 -60.31 39.58 -10.01
CA LEU A 180 -60.96 39.81 -11.31
C LEU A 180 -62.26 39.00 -11.47
N ARG A 181 -62.27 37.73 -11.06
CA ARG A 181 -63.48 36.88 -11.07
C ARG A 181 -64.59 37.47 -10.21
N LYS A 182 -64.25 38.01 -9.04
CA LYS A 182 -65.22 38.67 -8.14
C LYS A 182 -65.78 39.95 -8.75
N LEU A 183 -64.93 40.79 -9.35
CA LEU A 183 -65.38 41.99 -10.06
C LEU A 183 -66.32 41.64 -11.23
N GLN A 184 -65.98 40.61 -12.01
CA GLN A 184 -66.84 40.14 -13.09
C GLN A 184 -68.22 39.68 -12.59
N MET A 185 -68.29 39.01 -11.45
CA MET A 185 -69.55 38.63 -10.82
C MET A 185 -70.38 39.85 -10.39
N LEU A 186 -69.74 40.84 -9.77
CA LEU A 186 -70.41 42.09 -9.36
C LEU A 186 -70.93 42.90 -10.56
N MET A 187 -70.16 42.96 -11.65
CA MET A 187 -70.61 43.61 -12.89
C MET A 187 -71.87 42.91 -13.44
N LYS A 188 -71.87 41.57 -13.52
CA LYS A 188 -73.05 40.81 -13.94
C LYS A 188 -74.26 41.07 -13.06
N GLN A 189 -74.08 41.11 -11.73
CA GLN A 189 -75.16 41.42 -10.79
C GLN A 189 -75.69 42.85 -10.96
N ARG A 190 -74.80 43.83 -11.18
CA ARG A 190 -75.18 45.22 -11.43
C ARG A 190 -76.00 45.34 -12.71
N ASP A 191 -75.57 44.68 -13.79
CA ASP A 191 -76.26 44.71 -15.07
C ASP A 191 -77.64 44.01 -14.98
N GLN A 192 -77.74 42.92 -14.22
CA GLN A 192 -79.03 42.28 -13.88
C GLN A 192 -79.95 43.19 -13.06
N ALA A 193 -79.41 43.89 -12.05
CA ALA A 193 -80.19 44.83 -11.24
C ALA A 193 -80.67 46.03 -12.06
N ALA A 194 -79.84 46.55 -12.97
CA ALA A 194 -80.20 47.62 -13.89
C ALA A 194 -81.32 47.18 -14.85
N ALA A 195 -81.23 45.97 -15.40
CA ALA A 195 -82.29 45.39 -16.24
C ALA A 195 -83.60 45.20 -15.45
N ALA A 196 -83.54 44.70 -14.21
CA ALA A 196 -84.70 44.55 -13.35
C ALA A 196 -85.34 45.91 -12.99
N ALA A 197 -84.54 46.93 -12.69
CA ALA A 197 -85.02 48.28 -12.43
C ALA A 197 -85.69 48.91 -13.65
N ALA A 198 -85.12 48.73 -14.84
CA ALA A 198 -85.72 49.18 -16.10
C ALA A 198 -87.05 48.46 -16.38
N ALA A 199 -87.13 47.15 -16.14
CA ALA A 199 -88.37 46.39 -16.27
C ALA A 199 -89.44 46.84 -15.27
N ALA A 200 -89.07 47.13 -14.02
CA ALA A 200 -90.01 47.65 -13.01
C ALA A 200 -90.55 49.05 -13.40
N ALA A 201 -89.70 49.94 -13.90
CA ALA A 201 -90.09 51.27 -14.36
C ALA A 201 -91.09 51.24 -15.53
N ALA A 202 -91.03 50.22 -16.39
CA ALA A 202 -91.97 50.03 -17.49
C ALA A 202 -93.38 49.57 -17.04
N VAL A 203 -93.52 49.04 -15.81
CA VAL A 203 -94.77 48.48 -15.28
C VAL A 203 -95.49 49.43 -14.31
N THR A 204 -94.83 50.49 -13.84
CA THR A 204 -95.42 51.48 -12.92
C THR A 204 -96.08 52.67 -13.64
N PRO A 205 -97.39 52.93 -13.48
CA PRO A 205 -98.03 54.18 -13.89
C PRO A 205 -97.60 55.37 -12.98
N PRO A 206 -97.75 56.64 -13.41
CA PRO A 206 -97.21 57.80 -12.72
C PRO A 206 -97.85 58.01 -11.32
N PRO A 207 -97.07 58.33 -10.26
CA PRO A 207 -97.57 58.39 -8.90
C PRO A 207 -98.15 59.76 -8.50
N THR A 208 -99.26 59.73 -7.78
CA THR A 208 -99.85 60.81 -6.99
C THR A 208 -99.19 60.85 -5.59
N ALA A 209 -98.86 62.05 -5.08
CA ALA A 209 -98.19 62.28 -3.79
C ALA A 209 -98.95 61.68 -2.58
N PRO A 210 -98.28 61.26 -1.48
CA PRO A 210 -98.23 62.12 -0.28
C PRO A 210 -97.08 61.89 0.76
N SER A 211 -96.96 62.90 1.64
CA SER A 211 -96.69 62.95 3.10
C SER A 211 -95.57 62.16 3.81
N ALA A 212 -94.91 62.90 4.69
CA ALA A 212 -93.84 62.55 5.63
C ALA A 212 -94.24 61.59 6.75
N SER A 213 -93.27 60.77 7.23
CA SER A 213 -92.96 60.60 8.66
C SER A 213 -91.72 59.71 8.88
N ALA A 214 -90.99 60.05 9.93
CA ALA A 214 -89.71 59.51 10.38
C ALA A 214 -89.78 58.07 10.93
N LEU A 215 -88.67 57.32 10.86
CA LEU A 215 -88.20 56.48 11.97
C LEU A 215 -86.75 56.01 11.79
N THR A 216 -85.92 56.34 12.79
CA THR A 216 -84.55 55.91 13.04
C THR A 216 -84.48 54.44 13.50
N ARG A 217 -83.48 53.67 13.03
CA ARG A 217 -82.82 52.60 13.82
C ARG A 217 -81.50 52.11 13.17
N PRO A 218 -80.49 51.75 13.98
CA PRO A 218 -79.13 51.46 13.52
C PRO A 218 -78.92 49.96 13.26
N LEU A 219 -78.11 49.62 12.25
CA LEU A 219 -77.81 48.24 11.89
C LEU A 219 -76.32 47.92 12.02
N LYS A 220 -76.12 46.74 12.62
CA LYS A 220 -74.92 46.21 13.25
C LYS A 220 -73.84 45.80 12.25
N ASP A 221 -72.61 46.02 12.68
CA ASP A 221 -71.37 45.41 12.18
C ASP A 221 -71.51 43.89 12.03
N VAL A 222 -71.26 43.40 10.82
CA VAL A 222 -71.01 41.97 10.55
C VAL A 222 -69.62 41.85 9.93
N ARG A 223 -68.63 41.63 10.79
CA ARG A 223 -67.27 41.24 10.40
C ARG A 223 -67.27 39.74 10.04
N HIS A 224 -67.14 39.41 8.75
CA HIS A 224 -66.77 38.07 8.34
C HIS A 224 -65.25 37.96 8.19
N ARG A 225 -64.60 37.37 9.20
CA ARG A 225 -63.24 36.81 9.13
C ARG A 225 -63.36 35.40 8.55
N ASN A 226 -62.89 35.20 7.32
CA ASN A 226 -62.56 33.86 6.81
C ASN A 226 -61.04 33.75 6.81
N SER A 227 -60.50 33.14 7.88
CA SER A 227 -59.14 32.62 7.93
C SER A 227 -59.22 31.15 7.52
N PHE A 228 -58.52 30.79 6.46
CA PHE A 228 -58.32 29.42 6.02
C PHE A 228 -56.84 29.11 6.26
N ASP A 229 -56.54 28.53 7.42
CA ASP A 229 -55.22 27.96 7.72
C ASP A 229 -55.21 26.51 7.25
N ALA A 230 -54.61 26.27 6.08
CA ALA A 230 -54.24 24.93 5.64
C ALA A 230 -52.86 24.60 6.24
N LYS A 231 -52.86 23.93 7.40
CA LYS A 231 -51.66 23.24 7.90
C LYS A 231 -51.41 22.03 7.00
N ILE A 232 -50.40 22.13 6.16
CA ILE A 232 -49.77 20.97 5.53
C ILE A 232 -48.93 20.32 6.63
N SER A 233 -49.30 19.11 7.02
CA SER A 233 -48.58 18.28 7.97
C SER A 233 -47.35 17.72 7.27
N ASP A 234 -46.21 18.37 7.46
CA ASP A 234 -44.89 17.77 7.24
C ASP A 234 -44.67 16.71 8.32
N ASP A 235 -45.05 15.46 8.06
CA ASP A 235 -44.58 14.34 8.88
C ASP A 235 -44.83 12.99 8.18
N GLN A 236 -44.02 12.69 7.17
CA GLN A 236 -43.67 11.32 6.81
C GLN A 236 -42.25 11.30 6.25
N SER A 237 -41.25 11.27 7.14
CA SER A 237 -39.92 10.77 6.78
C SER A 237 -40.02 9.26 6.58
N THR A 238 -40.50 8.82 5.41
CA THR A 238 -40.20 7.47 4.95
C THR A 238 -38.68 7.38 4.77
N PRO A 239 -37.98 6.47 5.46
CA PRO A 239 -36.56 6.27 5.21
C PRO A 239 -36.42 5.80 3.76
N GLU A 240 -35.85 6.66 2.91
CA GLU A 240 -35.43 6.28 1.56
C GLU A 240 -34.34 5.22 1.72
N ILE A 241 -34.68 3.96 1.43
CA ILE A 241 -33.72 2.87 1.32
C ILE A 241 -33.08 3.06 -0.06
N GLU A 242 -31.98 3.81 -0.10
CA GLU A 242 -31.38 4.24 -1.36
C GLU A 242 -30.60 3.11 -2.07
N ASP A 243 -30.14 2.09 -1.35
CA ASP A 243 -29.35 1.00 -1.95
C ASP A 243 -29.74 -0.38 -1.43
N VAL A 244 -30.31 -1.19 -2.33
CA VAL A 244 -30.54 -2.62 -2.14
C VAL A 244 -29.68 -3.38 -3.14
N GLN A 245 -28.67 -4.10 -2.65
CA GLN A 245 -27.82 -4.92 -3.51
C GLN A 245 -28.11 -6.41 -3.25
N LEU A 246 -28.50 -7.11 -4.32
CA LEU A 246 -28.65 -8.57 -4.29
C LEU A 246 -27.27 -9.20 -4.46
N LEU A 247 -26.81 -9.90 -3.44
CA LEU A 247 -25.54 -10.63 -3.47
C LEU A 247 -25.74 -12.06 -4.01
N PRO A 248 -24.70 -12.67 -4.60
CA PRO A 248 -24.71 -14.06 -4.99
C PRO A 248 -25.10 -14.97 -3.80
N GLY A 249 -25.99 -15.94 -4.04
CA GLY A 249 -26.50 -16.84 -3.01
C GLY A 249 -27.82 -16.42 -2.35
N GLY A 250 -28.53 -15.43 -2.90
CA GLY A 250 -29.86 -15.03 -2.38
C GLY A 250 -29.77 -14.25 -1.07
N ARG A 251 -28.75 -13.39 -0.94
CA ARG A 251 -28.59 -12.51 0.21
C ARG A 251 -28.89 -11.07 -0.19
N LEU A 252 -29.66 -10.38 0.63
CA LEU A 252 -30.00 -8.97 0.45
C LEU A 252 -29.16 -8.13 1.40
N LEU A 253 -28.38 -7.21 0.85
CA LEU A 253 -27.66 -6.21 1.62
C LEU A 253 -28.45 -4.90 1.56
N LEU A 254 -28.94 -4.47 2.72
CA LEU A 254 -29.55 -3.16 2.91
C LEU A 254 -28.57 -2.26 3.65
N ALA A 255 -28.14 -1.19 3.00
CA ALA A 255 -27.34 -0.14 3.60
C ALA A 255 -28.27 1.01 4.01
N ASP A 256 -28.30 1.34 5.30
CA ASP A 256 -28.94 2.56 5.81
C ASP A 256 -27.83 3.56 6.15
N TRP A 257 -27.62 4.51 5.24
CA TRP A 257 -26.59 5.53 5.36
C TRP A 257 -26.85 6.52 6.50
N ASN A 258 -28.12 6.72 6.89
CA ASN A 258 -28.47 7.63 7.98
C ASN A 258 -28.11 7.05 9.35
N ASN A 259 -28.17 5.73 9.49
CA ASN A 259 -27.82 5.04 10.74
C ASN A 259 -26.43 4.38 10.72
N MET A 260 -25.66 4.56 9.63
CA MET A 260 -24.37 3.87 9.38
C MET A 260 -24.44 2.37 9.66
N CYS A 261 -25.57 1.73 9.35
CA CYS A 261 -25.77 0.32 9.63
C CYS A 261 -26.02 -0.46 8.34
N VAL A 262 -25.37 -1.61 8.22
CA VAL A 262 -25.56 -2.54 7.12
C VAL A 262 -26.23 -3.79 7.68
N LYS A 263 -27.43 -4.10 7.21
CA LYS A 263 -28.15 -5.32 7.60
C LYS A 263 -28.11 -6.31 6.43
N LEU A 264 -27.66 -7.53 6.73
CA LEU A 264 -27.66 -8.64 5.80
C LEU A 264 -28.87 -9.53 6.07
N PHE A 265 -29.68 -9.79 5.06
CA PHE A 265 -30.80 -10.72 5.13
C PHE A 265 -30.50 -11.94 4.28
N ASP A 266 -30.62 -13.14 4.86
CA ASP A 266 -30.55 -14.40 4.13
C ASP A 266 -31.97 -14.75 3.68
N THR A 267 -32.28 -14.66 2.38
CA THR A 267 -33.62 -15.04 1.88
C THR A 267 -33.65 -16.53 1.58
N GLN A 268 -33.30 -17.37 2.56
CA GLN A 268 -33.59 -18.79 2.49
C GLN A 268 -35.10 -18.97 2.63
N VAL A 269 -35.79 -18.87 1.50
CA VAL A 269 -37.17 -19.36 1.37
C VAL A 269 -37.07 -20.87 1.55
N GLY A 270 -37.36 -21.35 2.76
CA GLY A 270 -37.50 -22.77 3.02
C GLY A 270 -38.47 -23.35 2.01
N SER A 271 -37.98 -24.28 1.19
CA SER A 271 -38.81 -25.05 0.27
C SER A 271 -39.80 -25.88 1.11
N LEU A 272 -41.04 -25.41 1.18
CA LEU A 272 -42.19 -26.22 1.61
C LEU A 272 -42.67 -27.09 0.45
#